data_AF-X8CUT7-F1
#
_entry.id   AF-X8CUT7-F1
#
_cell.length_a   1.000
_cell.length_b   1.000
_cell.length_c   1.000
_cell.angle_alpha   90.00
_cell.angle_beta   90.00
_cell.angle_gamma   90.00
#
_symmetry.space_group_name_H-M   'P 1'
#
loop_
_entity.id
_entity.type
_entity.pdbx_description
1 polymer ?
#
loop_
_entity_poly.entity_id
_entity_poly.type
_entity_poly.pdbx_seq_one_letter_code
_entity_poly.pdbx_strand_id
1 'polypeptide(L)'
;MGRVIYNLTEWATAPAKLAFGPQTVRLDGYRRQPVHTVEVLGLNRQRITLLVVSPHTDENDAHTVMMTAAGPNNALTVASLMISGQKVDARE
;
A
#
# COMPACT_ATOMS: atom_id res chain seq x y z
N MET A 1 -5.84 13.86 -15.44
CA MET A 1 -6.69 13.02 -14.55
C MET A 1 -5.78 12.21 -13.66
N GLY A 2 -6.02 12.23 -12.35
CA GLY A 2 -5.24 11.43 -11.40
C GLY A 2 -5.51 9.94 -11.58
N ARG A 3 -4.55 9.10 -11.19
CA ARG A 3 -4.68 7.64 -11.24
C ARG A 3 -4.21 7.01 -9.93
N VAL A 4 -4.85 5.91 -9.58
CA VAL A 4 -4.47 5.04 -8.47
C VAL A 4 -4.17 3.68 -9.08
N ILE A 5 -2.97 3.18 -8.86
CA ILE A 5 -2.49 1.91 -9.39
C ILE A 5 -2.30 0.93 -8.23
N TYR A 6 -2.78 -0.30 -8.40
CA TYR A 6 -2.75 -1.32 -7.35
C TYR A 6 -2.61 -2.72 -7.95
N ASN A 7 -2.29 -3.69 -7.10
CA ASN A 7 -2.23 -5.10 -7.51
C ASN A 7 -3.62 -5.77 -7.50
N LEU A 8 -4.03 -6.30 -8.67
CA LEU A 8 -5.30 -7.02 -8.83
C LEU A 8 -5.39 -8.34 -8.05
N THR A 9 -4.28 -8.90 -7.59
CA THR A 9 -4.29 -10.14 -6.80
C THR A 9 -4.54 -9.89 -5.31
N GLU A 10 -4.41 -8.65 -4.85
CA GLU A 10 -4.55 -8.28 -3.43
C GLU A 10 -5.82 -7.47 -3.17
N TRP A 11 -6.21 -6.63 -4.11
CA TRP A 11 -7.36 -5.75 -3.95
C TRP A 11 -8.63 -6.35 -4.54
N ALA A 12 -9.73 -6.15 -3.83
CA ALA A 12 -11.06 -6.48 -4.33
C ALA A 12 -11.36 -5.70 -5.64
N THR A 13 -12.33 -6.22 -6.40
CA THR A 13 -12.76 -5.55 -7.64
C THR A 13 -13.28 -4.15 -7.32
N ALA A 14 -12.68 -3.14 -7.95
CA ALA A 14 -13.03 -1.74 -7.78
C ALA A 14 -13.62 -1.16 -9.08
N PRO A 15 -14.45 -0.10 -9.01
CA PRO A 15 -14.95 0.58 -10.20
C PRO A 15 -13.78 1.19 -11.00
N ALA A 16 -13.88 1.24 -12.33
CA ALA A 16 -12.80 1.77 -13.18
C ALA A 16 -12.50 3.27 -12.93
N LYS A 17 -13.49 4.02 -12.43
CA LYS A 17 -13.40 5.44 -12.11
C LYS A 17 -14.12 5.73 -10.81
N LEU A 18 -13.54 6.61 -10.02
CA LEU A 18 -14.11 7.10 -8.77
C LEU A 18 -14.25 8.62 -8.84
N ALA A 19 -15.45 9.13 -8.60
CA ALA A 19 -15.71 10.56 -8.55
C ALA A 19 -15.48 11.07 -7.12
N PHE A 20 -14.66 12.11 -6.99
CA PHE A 20 -14.41 12.86 -5.76
C PHE A 20 -14.69 14.34 -6.03
N GLY A 21 -15.92 14.75 -5.72
CA GLY A 21 -16.40 16.10 -6.04
C GLY A 21 -16.25 16.42 -7.54
N PRO A 22 -15.57 17.51 -7.93
CA PRO A 22 -15.37 17.85 -9.34
C PRO A 22 -14.28 17.01 -10.02
N GLN A 23 -13.55 16.17 -9.28
CA GLN A 23 -12.46 15.37 -9.79
C GLN A 23 -12.88 13.93 -10.05
N THR A 24 -12.35 13.34 -11.10
CA THR A 24 -12.46 11.90 -11.34
C THR A 24 -11.08 11.27 -11.29
N VAL A 25 -10.94 10.19 -10.53
CA VAL A 25 -9.71 9.41 -10.37
C VAL A 25 -9.89 8.05 -11.06
N ARG A 26 -8.87 7.60 -11.81
CA ARG A 26 -8.89 6.29 -12.46
C ARG A 26 -8.33 5.26 -11.50
N LEU A 27 -8.99 4.12 -11.40
CA LEU A 27 -8.48 2.97 -10.65
C LEU A 27 -7.95 1.97 -11.66
N ASP A 28 -6.62 1.83 -11.71
CA ASP A 28 -5.90 1.00 -12.68
C ASP A 28 -5.28 -0.20 -11.95
N GLY A 29 -5.94 -1.35 -11.99
CA GLY A 29 -5.38 -2.59 -11.45
C GLY A 29 -4.42 -3.27 -12.43
N TYR A 30 -3.26 -3.73 -11.94
CA TYR A 30 -2.32 -4.54 -12.72
C TYR A 30 -1.79 -5.71 -11.89
N ARG A 31 -1.59 -6.88 -12.51
CA ARG A 31 -1.10 -8.09 -11.81
C ARG A 31 0.39 -8.06 -11.42
N ARG A 32 1.18 -7.15 -12.02
CA ARG A 32 2.65 -7.08 -11.82
C ARG A 32 3.08 -5.99 -10.85
N GLN A 33 2.11 -5.31 -10.22
CA GLN A 33 2.44 -4.28 -9.24
C GLN A 33 2.92 -4.93 -7.93
N PRO A 34 3.83 -4.28 -7.19
CA PRO A 34 4.22 -4.79 -5.88
C PRO A 34 2.99 -4.94 -4.97
N VAL A 35 2.88 -6.08 -4.29
CA VAL A 35 1.87 -6.29 -3.25
C VAL A 35 2.13 -5.36 -2.06
N HIS A 36 1.11 -5.10 -1.25
CA HIS A 36 1.11 -4.20 -0.11
C HIS A 36 1.44 -2.75 -0.47
N THR A 37 1.18 -2.37 -1.72
CA THR A 37 1.38 -1.00 -2.18
C THR A 37 0.24 -0.48 -3.04
N VAL A 38 0.06 0.83 -2.98
CA VAL A 38 -0.78 1.60 -3.91
C VAL A 38 0.03 2.78 -4.42
N GLU A 39 0.04 2.99 -5.73
CA GLU A 39 0.68 4.15 -6.32
C GLU A 39 -0.35 5.21 -6.70
N VAL A 40 -0.12 6.44 -6.26
CA VAL A 40 -0.95 7.60 -6.60
C VAL A 40 -0.18 8.46 -7.60
N LEU A 41 -0.77 8.66 -8.77
CA LEU A 41 -0.29 9.53 -9.83
C LEU A 41 -1.10 10.82 -9.86
N GLY A 42 -0.45 11.92 -9.48
CA GLY A 42 -1.00 13.26 -9.53
C GLY A 42 -1.12 13.81 -10.95
N LEU A 43 -1.82 14.94 -11.10
CA LEU A 43 -2.03 15.61 -12.39
C LEU A 43 -0.72 16.10 -13.03
N ASN A 44 0.27 16.42 -12.22
CA ASN A 44 1.62 16.85 -12.61
C ASN A 44 2.59 15.67 -12.85
N ARG A 45 2.08 14.43 -12.95
CA ARG A 45 2.88 13.19 -13.05
C ARG A 45 3.77 12.89 -11.84
N GLN A 46 3.61 13.61 -10.73
CA GLN A 46 4.23 13.19 -9.47
C GLN A 46 3.61 11.87 -9.01
N ARG A 47 4.47 10.96 -8.54
CA ARG A 47 4.09 9.64 -8.05
C ARG A 47 4.40 9.56 -6.57
N ILE A 48 3.44 9.08 -5.80
CA ILE A 48 3.62 8.69 -4.42
C ILE A 48 3.27 7.21 -4.33
N THR A 49 4.17 6.40 -3.79
CA THR A 49 3.90 4.99 -3.48
C THR A 49 3.59 4.90 -1.99
N LEU A 50 2.41 4.38 -1.67
CA LEU A 50 1.93 4.19 -0.31
C LEU A 50 2.06 2.72 0.06
N LEU A 51 2.62 2.46 1.25
CA LEU A 51 2.55 1.16 1.90
C LEU A 51 1.12 0.93 2.40
N VAL A 52 0.62 -0.30 2.23
CA VAL A 52 -0.71 -0.70 2.69
C VAL A 52 -0.55 -1.90 3.60
N VAL A 53 -1.04 -1.75 4.82
CA VAL A 53 -1.20 -2.86 5.77
C VAL A 53 -2.64 -3.31 5.69
N SER A 54 -2.86 -4.61 5.45
CA SER A 54 -4.22 -5.17 5.35
C SER A 54 -4.95 -5.00 6.69
N PRO A 55 -6.25 -4.66 6.70
CA PRO A 55 -7.03 -4.63 7.93
C PRO A 55 -7.19 -6.01 8.60
N HIS A 56 -6.82 -7.09 7.89
CA HIS A 56 -6.80 -8.45 8.42
C HIS A 56 -5.41 -8.88 8.95
N THR A 57 -4.42 -7.98 8.92
CA THR A 57 -3.11 -8.23 9.54
C THR A 57 -3.31 -8.28 11.05
N ASP A 58 -2.58 -9.16 11.75
CA ASP A 58 -2.57 -9.17 13.21
C ASP A 58 -2.24 -7.77 13.75
N GLU A 59 -2.84 -7.39 14.88
CA GLU A 59 -2.70 -6.05 15.44
C GLU A 59 -1.25 -5.71 15.82
N ASN A 60 -0.53 -6.66 16.41
CA ASN A 60 0.87 -6.48 16.80
C ASN A 60 1.78 -6.39 15.57
N ASP A 61 1.51 -7.23 14.56
CA ASP A 61 2.21 -7.19 13.28
C ASP A 61 1.99 -5.85 12.57
N ALA A 62 0.73 -5.41 12.48
CA ALA A 62 0.36 -4.14 11.86
C ALA A 62 1.02 -2.96 12.58
N HIS A 63 1.00 -2.96 13.91
CA HIS A 63 1.69 -1.96 14.72
C HIS A 63 3.19 -1.95 14.43
N THR A 64 3.83 -3.11 14.45
CA THR A 64 5.29 -3.24 14.23
C THR A 64 5.69 -2.75 12.84
N VAL A 65 4.93 -3.14 11.81
CA VAL A 65 5.13 -2.68 10.43
C VAL A 65 5.03 -1.16 10.34
N MET A 66 3.96 -0.57 10.88
CA MET A 66 3.70 0.87 10.82
C MET A 66 4.76 1.68 11.56
N MET A 67 5.12 1.25 12.77
CA MET A 67 6.16 1.92 13.57
C MET A 67 7.55 1.81 12.93
N THR A 68 7.87 0.64 12.36
CA THR A 68 9.12 0.47 11.62
C THR A 68 9.14 1.37 10.38
N ALA A 69 8.06 1.38 9.59
CA ALA A 69 7.93 2.21 8.39
C ALA A 69 8.05 3.72 8.69
N ALA A 70 7.47 4.17 9.81
CA ALA A 70 7.53 5.57 10.24
C ALA A 70 8.90 6.00 10.81
N GLY A 71 9.83 5.06 11.02
CA GLY A 71 11.17 5.35 11.51
C GLY A 71 11.92 6.35 10.62
N PRO A 72 12.66 7.32 11.19
CA PRO A 72 13.41 8.29 10.40
C PRO A 72 14.47 7.59 9.54
N ASN A 73 14.64 8.06 8.30
CA ASN A 73 15.60 7.52 7.33
C ASN A 73 15.45 6.01 7.07
N ASN A 74 14.26 5.44 7.28
CA ASN A 74 14.03 4.04 6.99
C ASN A 74 14.16 3.78 5.47
N ALA A 75 15.03 2.82 5.13
CA ALA A 75 15.32 2.39 3.76
C ALA A 75 14.94 0.92 3.50
N LEU A 76 14.16 0.30 4.41
CA LEU A 76 13.69 -1.06 4.25
C LEU A 76 12.75 -1.18 3.05
N THR A 77 12.83 -2.33 2.38
CA THR A 77 11.90 -2.66 1.30
C THR A 77 10.51 -2.99 1.88
N VAL A 78 9.47 -2.89 1.05
CA VAL A 78 8.11 -3.29 1.43
C VAL A 78 8.07 -4.72 1.97
N ALA A 79 8.75 -5.67 1.30
CA ALA A 79 8.82 -7.05 1.75
C ALA A 79 9.50 -7.18 3.13
N SER A 80 10.59 -6.46 3.36
CA SER A 80 11.28 -6.43 4.66
C SER A 80 10.41 -5.84 5.76
N LEU A 81 9.61 -4.81 5.44
CA LEU A 81 8.65 -4.23 6.37
C LEU A 81 7.57 -5.24 6.73
N MET A 82 6.98 -5.94 5.76
CA MET A 82 5.96 -6.95 6.06
C MET A 82 6.51 -8.09 6.93
N ILE A 83 7.74 -8.55 6.68
CA ILE A 83 8.40 -9.58 7.50
C ILE A 83 8.67 -9.10 8.93
N SER A 84 8.90 -7.79 9.12
CA SER A 84 9.20 -7.24 10.45
C SER A 84 8.03 -7.38 11.43
N GLY A 85 6.78 -7.34 10.94
CA GLY A 85 5.60 -7.66 11.74
C GLY A 85 5.62 -9.10 12.22
N GLN A 86 5.68 -10.04 11.27
CA GLN A 86 5.58 -11.49 11.49
C GLN A 86 6.67 -12.09 12.42
N LYS A 87 7.71 -11.33 12.76
CA LYS A 87 8.88 -11.82 13.51
C LYS A 87 8.68 -11.77 15.04
N VAL A 88 7.57 -11.23 15.53
CA VAL A 88 7.32 -11.15 16.99
C VAL A 88 6.80 -12.49 17.56
N ASP A 89 6.14 -13.32 16.76
CA ASP A 89 5.57 -14.61 17.21
C ASP A 89 6.61 -15.74 17.44
N ALA A 90 7.88 -15.55 17.07
CA ALA A 90 8.90 -16.60 17.16
C ALA A 90 9.69 -16.61 18.49
N ARG A 91 9.21 -15.90 19.52
CA ARG A 91 9.84 -15.85 20.84
C ARG A 91 8.79 -15.95 21.96
N GLU A 92 8.26 -17.15 22.15
CA GLU A 92 7.76 -17.64 23.44
C GLU A 92 8.50 -18.94 23.80
#